data_AF-A0A351IYY9-F1
#
_entry.id   AF-A0A351IYY9-F1
#
_cell.length_a   1.000
_cell.length_b   1.000
_cell.length_c   1.000
_cell.angle_alpha   90.00
_cell.angle_beta   90.00
_cell.angle_gamma   90.00
#
_symmetry.space_group_name_H-M   'P 1'
#
loop_
_entity.id
_entity.type
_entity.pdbx_description
1 polymer ?
#
loop_
_entity_poly.entity_id
_entity_poly.type
_entity_poly.pdbx_seq_one_letter_code
_entity_poly.pdbx_strand_id
1 'polypeptide(L)' 'IRILRECEDVRNTCQKQFKYILVDEYQDTNYAQYILMRLLADKYRNVMVVGDDDQSIYKFR' A
#
# COMPACT_ATOMS: atom_id res chain seq x y z
N ILE A 1 -9.64 3.10 3.85
CA ILE A 1 -9.00 4.19 3.05
C ILE A 1 -9.53 5.59 3.42
N ARG A 2 -10.85 5.77 3.62
CA ARG A 2 -11.47 7.09 3.87
C ARG A 2 -10.79 7.93 4.96
N ILE A 3 -10.52 7.34 6.13
CA ILE A 3 -9.85 8.01 7.26
C ILE A 3 -8.48 8.61 6.86
N LEU A 4 -7.67 7.85 6.13
CA LEU A 4 -6.34 8.32 5.68
C LEU A 4 -6.41 9.40 4.59
N ARG A 5 -7.56 9.55 3.92
CA ARG A 5 -7.79 10.63 2.95
C ARG A 5 -8.31 11.90 3.61
N GLU A 6 -9.20 11.77 4.58
CA GLU A 6 -9.91 12.88 5.20
C GLU A 6 -9.18 13.45 6.43
N CYS A 7 -8.43 12.61 7.16
CA CYS A 7 -7.74 13.01 8.37
C CYS A 7 -6.21 12.99 8.16
N GLU A 8 -5.67 14.18 7.90
CA GLU A 8 -4.25 14.35 7.61
C GLU A 8 -3.34 14.04 8.81
N ASP A 9 -3.79 14.32 10.04
CA ASP A 9 -3.00 14.02 11.26
C ASP A 9 -2.80 12.52 11.46
N VAL A 10 -3.85 11.73 11.24
CA VAL A 10 -3.77 10.27 11.29
C VAL A 10 -2.87 9.76 10.17
N ARG A 11 -3.01 10.27 8.94
CA ARG A 11 -2.12 9.91 7.83
C ARG A 11 -0.66 10.22 8.15
N ASN A 12 -0.37 11.41 8.66
CA ASN A 12 0.97 11.83 9.03
C ASN A 12 1.57 10.96 10.14
N THR A 13 0.77 10.56 11.11
CA THR A 13 1.18 9.67 12.20
C THR A 13 1.53 8.30 11.66
N CYS A 14 0.66 7.71 10.84
CA CYS A 14 0.93 6.44 10.17
C CYS A 14 2.17 6.51 9.26
N GLN A 15 2.33 7.57 8.47
CA GLN A 15 3.50 7.73 7.59
C GLN A 15 4.80 7.84 8.39
N LYS A 16 4.80 8.54 9.53
CA LYS A 16 5.96 8.61 10.44
C LYS A 16 6.32 7.25 11.02
N GLN A 17 5.32 6.42 11.31
CA GLN A 17 5.51 5.07 11.85
C GLN A 17 6.00 4.09 10.78
N PHE A 18 5.40 4.11 9.59
CA PHE A 18 5.71 3.21 8.47
C PHE A 18 6.69 3.85 7.49
N LYS A 19 7.92 4.09 7.95
CA LYS A 19 8.96 4.71 7.11
C LYS A 19 9.43 3.81 5.95
N TYR A 20 9.30 2.50 6.12
CA TYR A 20 9.61 1.47 5.12
C TYR A 20 8.43 0.52 5.04
N ILE A 21 7.97 0.23 3.82
CA ILE A 21 6.83 -0.63 3.55
C ILE A 21 7.30 -1.77 2.67
N LEU A 22 7.13 -3.01 3.14
CA LEU A 22 7.35 -4.21 2.35
C LEU A 22 5.99 -4.80 2.01
N VAL A 23 5.76 -5.05 0.73
CA VAL A 23 4.54 -5.70 0.23
C VAL A 23 4.94 -7.00 -0.44
N ASP A 24 4.40 -8.10 0.05
CA ASP A 24 4.54 -9.42 -0.53
C ASP A 24 3.31 -9.75 -1.38
N GLU A 25 3.43 -10.72 -2.29
CA GLU A 25 2.37 -11.14 -3.21
C GLU A 25 1.68 -9.96 -3.93
N TYR A 26 2.48 -9.02 -4.44
CA TYR A 26 1.97 -7.78 -5.02
C TYR A 26 1.03 -8.00 -6.20
N GLN A 27 1.19 -9.10 -6.94
CA GLN A 27 0.34 -9.47 -8.06
C GLN A 27 -1.13 -9.69 -7.68
N ASP A 28 -1.40 -10.02 -6.42
CA ASP A 28 -2.76 -10.24 -5.91
C ASP A 28 -3.40 -8.98 -5.29
N THR A 29 -2.72 -7.83 -5.43
CA THR A 29 -3.17 -6.54 -4.86
C THR A 29 -4.35 -5.96 -5.64
N ASN A 30 -5.46 -5.68 -4.96
CA ASN A 30 -6.60 -4.97 -5.55
C ASN A 30 -6.46 -3.43 -5.47
N TYR A 31 -7.35 -2.71 -6.16
CA TYR A 31 -7.32 -1.24 -6.21
C TYR A 31 -7.37 -0.56 -4.83
N ALA A 32 -8.14 -1.11 -3.89
CA ALA A 32 -8.24 -0.54 -2.55
C ALA A 32 -6.92 -0.67 -1.78
N GLN A 33 -6.25 -1.83 -1.88
CA GLN A 33 -4.94 -2.07 -1.28
C GLN A 33 -3.86 -1.19 -1.92
N TYR A 34 -3.88 -1.04 -3.25
CA TYR A 34 -2.98 -0.13 -3.96
C TYR A 34 -3.10 1.31 -3.46
N ILE A 35 -4.33 1.83 -3.32
CA ILE A 35 -4.56 3.18 -2.81
C ILE A 35 -4.12 3.32 -1.35
N LEU A 36 -4.34 2.30 -0.53
CA LEU A 36 -3.88 2.29 0.86
C LEU A 36 -2.36 2.38 0.94
N MET A 37 -1.66 1.50 0.21
CA MET A 37 -0.20 1.50 0.12
C MET A 37 0.31 2.86 -0.34
N ARG A 38 -0.29 3.43 -1.40
CA ARG A 38 0.10 4.74 -1.93
C ARG A 38 -0.02 5.85 -0.88
N LEU A 39 -1.12 5.89 -0.13
CA LEU A 39 -1.33 6.91 0.91
C LEU A 39 -0.33 6.78 2.07
N LEU A 40 0.03 5.56 2.45
CA LEU A 40 1.01 5.29 3.51
C LEU A 40 2.45 5.56 3.06
N ALA A 41 2.76 5.30 1.79
CA ALA A 41 4.10 5.47 1.23
C ALA A 41 4.43 6.91 0.84
N ASP A 42 3.44 7.76 0.57
CA ASP A 42 3.60 9.03 -0.16
C ASP A 42 4.70 9.97 0.40
N LYS A 43 4.89 9.96 1.72
CA LYS A 43 5.85 10.82 2.43
C LYS A 43 7.31 10.42 2.26
N TYR A 44 7.63 9.14 2.42
CA TYR A 44 9.03 8.65 2.43
C TYR A 44 9.38 7.84 1.19
N ARG A 45 8.38 7.30 0.49
CA ARG A 45 8.50 6.53 -0.76
C ARG A 45 9.45 5.33 -0.69
N ASN A 46 9.72 4.82 0.50
CA ASN A 46 10.50 3.60 0.69
C ASN A 46 9.56 2.40 0.66
N VAL A 47 9.19 1.98 -0.55
CA VAL A 47 8.36 0.79 -0.76
C VAL A 47 9.18 -0.25 -1.49
N MET A 48 9.22 -1.45 -0.96
CA MET A 48 9.71 -2.63 -1.64
C MET A 48 8.53 -3.57 -1.86
N VAL A 49 8.31 -3.97 -3.11
CA VAL A 49 7.26 -4.91 -3.47
C VAL A 49 7.91 -6.19 -4.02
N VAL A 50 7.36 -7.33 -3.64
CA VAL A 50 7.70 -8.65 -4.15
C VAL A 50 6.44 -9.27 -4.72
N GLY A 51 6.56 -9.93 -5.85
CA GLY A 51 5.45 -10.63 -6.50
C GLY A 51 5.92 -11.44 -7.69
N ASP A 52 5.08 -12.38 -8.11
CA ASP A 52 5.31 -13.28 -9.24
C ASP A 52 4.10 -13.23 -10.19
N ASP A 53 4.32 -12.69 -11.40
CA ASP A 53 3.26 -12.51 -12.40
C ASP A 53 2.63 -13.86 -12.83
N ASP A 54 3.41 -14.95 -12.83
CA ASP A 54 2.96 -16.30 -13.22
C ASP A 54 2.07 -16.96 -12.15
N GLN A 55 2.02 -16.39 -10.94
CA GLN A 55 1.18 -16.85 -9.82
C GLN A 55 -0.04 -15.98 -9.57
N SER A 56 -0.40 -15.10 -10.50
CA SER A 56 -1.59 -14.23 -10.40
C SER A 56 -2.89 -15.04 -10.56
N ILE A 57 -3.26 -15.84 -9.55
CA ILE A 57 -4.43 -16.73 -9.56
C ILE A 57 -5.75 -16.00 -9.26
N TYR A 58 -5.72 -14.72 -8.86
CA TYR A 58 -6.92 -13.93 -8.52
C TYR A 58 -7.39 -12.97 -9.61
N LYS A 59 -7.01 -13.18 -10.88
CA LYS A 59 -7.32 -12.29 -12.01
C LYS A 59 -8.82 -11.97 -12.24
N PHE A 60 -9.72 -12.74 -11.64
CA PHE A 60 -11.17 -12.63 -11.73
C PHE A 60 -11.82 -11.85 -10.56
N ARG A 61 -11.03 -11.24 -9.68
CA ARG A 61 -11.50 -10.58 -8.45
C ARG A 61 -11.28 -9.07 -8.41
#